data_AF-A0A6B3G4T6-F1
#
_entry.id   AF-A0A6B3G4T6-F1
#
_cell.length_a   1.000
_cell.length_b   1.000
_cell.length_c   1.000
_cell.angle_alpha   90.00
_cell.angle_beta   90.00
_cell.angle_gamma   90.00
#
_symmetry.space_group_name_H-M   'P 1'
#
loop_
_entity.id
_entity.type
_entity.pdbx_description
1 polymer ?
#
loop_
_entity_poly.entity_id
_entity_poly.type
_entity_poly.pdbx_seq_one_letter_code
_entity_poly.pdbx_strand_id
1 'polypeptide(L)'
;AGGVAARLARHGVPAGALQLEITEHVLLEDPQRAADTLAGLTAHGVKMSLDDFGTGYSSLVHLRRLPVSELKIDRSFVARLAVDH
;
A
#
# COMPACT_ATOMS: atom_id res chain seq x y z
N ALA A 1 -7.05 0.40 11.94
CA ALA A 1 -6.16 -0.75 12.23
C ALA A 1 -6.79 -1.81 13.15
N GLY A 2 -7.40 -1.44 14.29
CA GLY A 2 -7.84 -2.40 15.32
C GLY A 2 -8.76 -3.55 14.85
N GLY A 3 -9.64 -3.31 13.87
CA GLY A 3 -10.53 -4.35 13.35
C GLY A 3 -9.83 -5.48 12.59
N VAL A 4 -8.76 -5.18 11.83
CA VAL A 4 -7.99 -6.18 11.08
C VAL A 4 -7.15 -7.02 12.05
N ALA A 5 -6.40 -6.35 12.94
CA ALA A 5 -5.57 -7.02 13.94
C ALA A 5 -6.40 -7.94 14.86
N ALA A 6 -7.56 -7.48 15.33
CA ALA A 6 -8.46 -8.29 16.15
C ALA A 6 -8.96 -9.55 15.43
N ARG A 7 -9.25 -9.46 14.13
CA ARG A 7 -9.69 -10.62 13.32
C ARG A 7 -8.55 -11.61 13.12
N LEU A 8 -7.35 -11.14 12.80
CA LEU A 8 -6.18 -12.00 12.67
C LEU A 8 -5.92 -12.77 13.98
N ALA A 9 -5.94 -12.08 15.11
CA ALA A 9 -5.80 -12.69 16.44
C ALA A 9 -6.90 -13.71 16.73
N ARG A 10 -8.18 -13.37 16.48
CA ARG A 10 -9.33 -14.27 16.67
C ARG A 10 -9.20 -15.57 15.88
N HIS A 11 -8.60 -15.51 14.69
CA HIS A 11 -8.48 -16.66 13.79
C HIS A 11 -7.11 -17.34 13.85
N GLY A 12 -6.20 -16.90 14.73
CA GLY A 12 -4.86 -17.46 14.86
C GLY A 12 -3.97 -17.28 13.62
N VAL A 13 -4.27 -16.27 12.79
CA VAL A 13 -3.52 -16.00 11.56
C VAL A 13 -2.33 -15.09 11.90
N PRO A 14 -1.08 -15.48 11.59
CA PRO A 14 0.08 -14.60 11.75
C PRO A 14 -0.09 -13.32 10.94
N ALA A 15 0.12 -12.16 11.55
CA ALA A 15 -0.10 -10.88 10.86
C ALA A 15 0.75 -10.72 9.60
N GLY A 16 1.99 -11.21 9.61
CA GLY A 16 2.89 -11.19 8.45
C GLY A 16 2.50 -12.12 7.30
N ALA A 17 1.48 -12.97 7.50
CA ALA A 17 0.87 -13.77 6.43
C ALA A 17 -0.21 -13.00 5.65
N LEU A 18 -0.65 -11.84 6.15
CA LEU A 18 -1.56 -10.94 5.44
C LEU A 18 -0.78 -9.78 4.82
N GLN A 19 -0.98 -9.59 3.51
CA GLN A 19 -0.64 -8.35 2.82
C GLN A 19 -1.93 -7.64 2.44
N LEU A 20 -2.01 -6.36 2.78
CA LEU A 20 -3.11 -5.48 2.36
C LEU A 20 -2.58 -4.48 1.34
N GLU A 21 -3.39 -4.21 0.34
CA GLU A 21 -3.03 -3.35 -0.78
C GLU A 21 -3.90 -2.10 -0.74
N ILE A 22 -3.28 -0.95 -0.98
CA ILE A 22 -3.98 0.31 -1.19
C ILE A 22 -3.61 0.84 -2.57
N THR A 23 -4.54 1.51 -3.24
CA THR A 23 -4.24 2.13 -4.53
C THR A 23 -3.61 3.50 -4.36
N GLU A 24 -2.92 3.96 -5.40
CA GLU A 24 -2.37 5.30 -5.51
C GLU A 24 -3.41 6.39 -5.23
N HIS A 25 -4.65 6.20 -5.70
CA HIS A 25 -5.72 7.19 -5.54
C HIS A 25 -6.13 7.37 -4.08
N VAL A 26 -6.38 6.27 -3.36
CA VAL A 26 -6.78 6.29 -1.94
C VAL A 26 -5.72 6.94 -1.07
N LEU A 27 -4.44 6.73 -1.42
CA LEU A 27 -3.33 7.38 -0.74
C LEU A 27 -3.37 8.92 -0.89
N LEU A 28 -3.74 9.42 -2.07
CA LEU A 28 -3.69 10.84 -2.38
C LEU A 28 -4.92 11.62 -1.94
N GLU A 29 -6.07 10.96 -1.78
CA GLU A 29 -7.28 11.58 -1.25
C GLU A 29 -7.06 12.12 0.17
N ASP A 30 -6.42 11.32 1.05
CA ASP A 30 -6.08 11.72 2.42
C ASP A 30 -4.76 11.08 2.87
N PRO A 31 -3.61 11.70 2.51
CA PRO A 31 -2.28 11.13 2.76
C PRO A 31 -1.98 10.93 4.25
N GLN A 32 -2.46 11.84 5.12
CA GLN A 32 -2.19 11.76 6.54
C GLN A 32 -2.95 10.60 7.17
N ARG A 33 -4.25 10.47 6.87
CA ARG A 33 -5.06 9.35 7.36
C ARG A 33 -4.57 8.02 6.82
N ALA A 34 -4.15 7.98 5.56
CA ALA A 34 -3.56 6.79 4.96
C ALA A 34 -2.28 6.40 5.71
N ALA A 35 -1.36 7.34 5.94
CA ALA A 35 -0.13 7.11 6.69
C ALA A 35 -0.40 6.60 8.12
N ASP A 36 -1.33 7.22 8.85
CA ASP A 36 -1.70 6.82 10.22
C ASP A 36 -2.30 5.40 10.24
N THR A 37 -3.14 5.08 9.26
CA THR A 37 -3.76 3.75 9.13
C THR A 37 -2.73 2.67 8.80
N LEU A 38 -1.84 2.95 7.85
CA LEU A 38 -0.75 2.07 7.44
C LEU A 38 0.23 1.84 8.61
N ALA A 39 0.61 2.89 9.33
CA ALA A 39 1.46 2.79 10.52
C ALA A 39 0.81 1.91 11.60
N GLY A 40 -0.49 2.06 11.84
CA GLY A 40 -1.20 1.21 12.78
C GLY A 40 -1.27 -0.27 12.36
N LEU A 41 -1.46 -0.55 11.07
CA LEU A 41 -1.50 -1.94 10.56
C LEU A 41 -0.11 -2.60 10.59
N THR A 42 0.92 -1.88 10.14
CA THR A 42 2.31 -2.36 10.14
C THR A 42 2.87 -2.54 11.54
N ALA A 43 2.46 -1.73 12.53
CA ALA A 43 2.80 -1.93 13.93
C ALA A 43 2.29 -3.26 14.50
N HIS A 44 1.22 -3.83 13.91
CA HIS A 44 0.73 -5.18 14.25
C HIS A 44 1.39 -6.29 13.43
N GLY A 45 2.35 -5.97 12.55
CA GLY A 45 3.06 -6.92 11.70
C GLY A 45 2.35 -7.26 10.38
N VAL A 46 1.27 -6.55 10.02
CA VAL A 46 0.60 -6.70 8.72
C VAL A 46 1.48 -6.07 7.63
N LYS A 47 1.63 -6.75 6.49
CA LYS A 47 2.37 -6.22 5.34
C LYS A 47 1.47 -5.28 4.53
N MET A 48 2.07 -4.23 3.97
CA MET A 48 1.37 -3.25 3.15
C MET A 48 2.03 -3.12 1.77
N SER A 49 1.22 -3.11 0.72
CA SER A 49 1.64 -2.81 -0.65
C SER A 49 0.89 -1.59 -1.20
N LEU A 50 1.55 -0.85 -2.09
CA LEU A 50 0.91 0.21 -2.89
C LEU A 50 0.69 -0.31 -4.32
N ASP A 51 -0.54 -0.20 -4.80
CA ASP A 51 -1.00 -0.66 -6.11
C ASP A 51 -1.28 0.49 -7.08
N ASP A 52 -1.35 0.16 -8.37
CA ASP A 52 -1.60 1.08 -9.48
C ASP A 52 -0.62 2.27 -9.59
N PHE A 53 0.63 2.08 -9.13
CA PHE A 53 1.63 3.14 -9.19
C PHE A 53 2.00 3.48 -10.63
N GLY A 54 1.94 4.77 -10.99
CA GLY A 54 2.31 5.26 -12.33
C GLY A 54 1.10 5.54 -13.24
N THR A 55 -0.11 5.55 -12.68
CA THR A 55 -1.35 5.91 -13.40
C THR A 55 -1.57 7.42 -13.53
N GLY A 56 -0.82 8.25 -12.78
CA GLY A 56 -0.66 9.67 -13.12
C GLY A 56 -0.70 10.68 -11.97
N TYR A 57 -0.70 10.26 -10.70
CA TYR A 57 -0.95 11.18 -9.58
C TYR A 57 0.17 11.21 -8.51
N SER A 58 1.06 10.22 -8.41
CA SER A 58 2.04 10.07 -7.34
C SER A 58 3.49 10.23 -7.78
N SER A 59 4.19 11.14 -7.11
CA SER A 59 5.65 11.24 -7.13
C SER A 59 6.28 10.27 -6.11
N LEU A 60 7.46 9.72 -6.44
CA LEU A 60 8.31 8.92 -5.54
C LEU A 60 8.60 9.60 -4.19
N VAL A 61 8.45 10.94 -4.13
CA VAL A 61 8.58 11.73 -2.90
C VAL A 61 7.60 11.27 -1.81
N HIS A 62 6.38 10.87 -2.17
CA HIS A 62 5.36 10.43 -1.20
C HIS A 62 5.66 9.04 -0.63
N LEU A 63 6.34 8.17 -1.40
CA LEU A 63 6.72 6.83 -0.94
C LEU A 63 7.69 6.85 0.24
N ARG A 64 8.55 7.87 0.32
CA ARG A 64 9.64 7.92 1.31
C ARG A 64 9.16 7.90 2.76
N ARG A 65 7.89 8.23 3.01
CA ARG A 65 7.30 8.31 4.36
C ARG A 65 6.26 7.23 4.65
N LEU A 66 5.96 6.36 3.69
CA LEU A 66 4.92 5.35 3.84
C LEU A 66 5.53 4.02 4.29
N PRO A 67 4.95 3.35 5.30
CA PRO A 67 5.43 2.05 5.75
C PRO A 67 4.89 0.95 4.81
N VAL A 68 5.28 0.98 3.54
CA VAL A 68 4.96 -0.05 2.55
C VAL A 68 6.20 -0.89 2.26
N SER A 69 6.01 -2.20 2.11
CA SER A 69 7.08 -3.16 1.81
C SER A 69 7.13 -3.56 0.34
N GLU A 70 6.08 -3.23 -0.42
CA GLU A 70 5.96 -3.55 -1.85
C GLU A 70 5.32 -2.38 -2.60
N LEU A 71 5.84 -2.10 -3.79
CA LEU A 71 5.29 -1.16 -4.75
C LEU A 71 4.99 -1.91 -6.03
N LYS A 72 3.73 -1.89 -6.47
CA LYS A 72 3.29 -2.48 -7.73
C LYS A 72 3.14 -1.39 -8.78
N ILE A 73 3.89 -1.55 -9.87
CA ILE A 73 3.84 -0.67 -11.02
C ILE A 73 2.65 -1.08 -11.88
N ASP A 74 1.81 -0.11 -12.23
CA ASP A 74 0.64 -0.36 -13.06
C ASP A 74 1.03 -0.93 -14.45
N ARG A 75 0.20 -1.85 -14.95
CA ARG A 75 0.43 -2.50 -16.24
C ARG A 75 0.40 -1.50 -17.39
N SER A 76 -0.42 -0.45 -17.34
CA SER A 76 -0.47 0.55 -18.42
C SER A 76 0.84 1.36 -18.51
N PHE A 77 1.50 1.57 -17.38
CA PHE A 77 2.82 2.20 -17.35
C PHE A 77 3.86 1.32 -18.02
N VAL A 78 3.94 0.04 -17.63
CA VAL A 78 4.86 -0.94 -18.25
C VAL A 78 4.56 -1.12 -19.74
N ALA A 79 3.29 -1.17 -20.13
CA ALA A 79 2.90 -1.28 -21.52
C ALA A 79 3.39 -0.09 -22.35
N ARG A 80 3.23 1.15 -21.86
CA ARG A 80 3.71 2.37 -22.54
C ARG A 80 5.23 2.39 -22.70
N LEU A 81 5.99 1.95 -21.69
CA LEU A 81 7.45 1.85 -21.78
C LEU A 81 7.93 0.94 -22.93
N ALA A 82 7.15 -0.09 -23.27
CA ALA A 82 7.51 -1.02 -24.35
C ALA A 82 7.20 -0.47 -25.76
N VAL A 83 6.47 0.64 -25.88
CA VAL A 83 6.06 1.22 -27.17
C VAL A 83 6.68 2.59 -27.45
N ASP A 84 7.30 3.24 -26.46
CA ASP A 84 8.03 4.50 -26.67
C ASP A 84 9.36 4.21 -27.38
N HIS A 85 9.45 4.70 -28.63
CA HIS A 85 10.67 4.86 -29.41
C HIS A 85 11.32 6.21 -29.13
#